data_AF-A0A661AA93-F1
#
_entry.id   AF-A0A661AA93-F1
#
_cell.length_a   1.000
_cell.length_b   1.000
_cell.length_c   1.000
_cell.angle_alpha   90.00
_cell.angle_beta   90.00
_cell.angle_gamma   90.00
#
_symmetry.space_group_name_H-M   'P 1'
#
loop_
_entity.id
_entity.type
_entity.pdbx_description
1 polymer ?
#
loop_
_entity_poly.entity_id
_entity_poly.type
_entity_poly.pdbx_seq_one_letter_code
_entity_poly.pdbx_strand_id
1 'polypeptide(L)'
;MNETQEKFTYEDVENALMKPKSWWAIVAILPFVRPISRYIANRTKITPNQITLFSFGLGILSAVFFSLHTKFFFILGAVFFELSYLFDCVDGTVARLKRIGNIYGDVLDHVLDRWRMFINLIALTFGYYHLTRETTIIILAFIYTFLNMVNFYYTYTFNRVSAGWAKRTGKSVINTKVKSPKPGFLNKYIDFMVERHYAVFPGDIESDALVFFFGPILAVFNIYSIKVFLILGSILIGLTGGLRLWRFMLKIAHTMKRKHKRLSISQKRDVKIYGVVLAGGIGERVGEGMPKQFLTIAGKPVFIHTLEKFENHPLIKKIILVMPREWTEKAKEEIEKYGIKKVHDIIPGGRTRQESSYKAIEYLEPMLRDEDIVVIHDAVRPLVTEEIITRSIEGALDYGGADVVIPATDTIVQDGTRFKGFIHRIPDRSTLRYGQTPQTFRYGIIRYAHRKAREEDFQATDDAGLLIRYGLDVKLVEGSPENMKITTKTDLVLAECLYRYLQEKK
;
A
#
# COMPACT_ATOMS: atom_id res chain seq x y z
N MET A 1 -11.31 -10.48 -39.14
CA MET A 1 -11.08 -9.05 -38.90
C MET A 1 -9.73 -8.91 -38.21
N ASN A 2 -8.72 -8.43 -38.94
CA ASN A 2 -7.39 -8.16 -38.40
C ASN A 2 -7.48 -6.88 -37.54
N GLU A 3 -7.57 -7.03 -36.23
CA GLU A 3 -7.29 -5.92 -35.31
C GLU A 3 -5.86 -5.47 -35.55
N THR A 4 -5.70 -4.23 -36.00
CA THR A 4 -4.41 -3.58 -36.18
C THR A 4 -3.85 -3.34 -34.78
N GLN A 5 -3.13 -4.33 -34.24
CA GLN A 5 -2.47 -4.20 -32.95
C GLN A 5 -1.50 -3.02 -33.04
N GLU A 6 -1.78 -1.97 -32.26
CA GLU A 6 -0.99 -0.74 -32.25
C GLU A 6 0.47 -1.10 -31.91
N LYS A 7 1.41 -0.69 -32.76
CA LYS A 7 2.83 -1.05 -32.58
C LYS A 7 3.39 -0.30 -31.39
N PHE A 8 4.09 -1.01 -30.50
CA PHE A 8 4.79 -0.43 -29.36
C PHE A 8 5.81 0.63 -29.80
N THR A 9 5.71 1.80 -29.18
CA THR A 9 6.60 2.95 -29.34
C THR A 9 7.86 2.81 -28.47
N TYR A 10 8.84 3.72 -28.62
CA TYR A 10 9.96 3.78 -27.69
C TYR A 10 9.55 4.24 -26.29
N GLU A 11 8.46 5.01 -26.18
CA GLU A 11 7.92 5.44 -24.89
C GLU A 11 7.32 4.26 -24.13
N ASP A 12 6.61 3.37 -24.82
CA ASP A 12 6.11 2.11 -24.23
C ASP A 12 7.26 1.24 -23.70
N VAL A 13 8.35 1.15 -24.46
CA VAL A 13 9.56 0.40 -24.06
C VAL A 13 10.18 1.04 -22.83
N GLU A 14 10.29 2.36 -22.78
CA GLU A 14 10.86 3.07 -21.64
C GLU A 14 10.02 2.92 -20.37
N ASN A 15 8.69 2.88 -20.51
CA ASN A 15 7.73 2.59 -19.44
C ASN A 15 7.78 1.13 -18.98
N ALA A 16 8.11 0.20 -19.89
CA ALA A 16 8.27 -1.21 -19.59
C ALA A 16 9.65 -1.57 -19.00
N LEU A 17 10.61 -0.65 -18.91
CA LEU A 17 11.89 -0.94 -18.25
C LEU A 17 11.74 -0.92 -16.73
N MET A 18 12.39 -1.87 -16.04
CA MET A 18 12.43 -1.88 -14.58
C MET A 18 13.13 -0.63 -14.02
N LYS A 19 12.61 -0.14 -12.89
CA LYS A 19 13.12 1.03 -12.16
C LYS A 19 13.34 0.65 -10.68
N PRO A 20 14.42 1.09 -10.02
CA PRO A 20 15.48 1.96 -10.55
C PRO A 20 16.49 1.21 -11.45
N LYS A 21 17.09 1.92 -12.41
CA LYS A 21 18.03 1.38 -13.40
C LYS A 21 19.47 1.42 -12.88
N SER A 22 20.20 0.32 -13.00
CA SER A 22 21.65 0.25 -12.72
C SER A 22 22.44 1.20 -13.63
N TRP A 23 23.53 1.77 -13.12
CA TRP A 23 24.37 2.68 -13.93
C TRP A 23 25.06 1.94 -15.08
N TRP A 24 25.55 0.71 -14.82
CA TRP A 24 26.13 -0.13 -15.86
C TRP A 24 25.09 -0.44 -16.94
N ALA A 25 23.88 -0.83 -16.52
CA ALA A 25 22.81 -1.09 -17.46
C ALA A 25 22.49 0.14 -18.32
N ILE A 26 22.46 1.34 -17.75
CA ILE A 26 22.17 2.59 -18.49
C ILE A 26 23.18 2.84 -19.61
N VAL A 27 24.47 2.65 -19.31
CA VAL A 27 25.56 3.00 -20.22
C VAL A 27 25.80 1.90 -21.25
N ALA A 28 25.86 0.65 -20.81
CA ALA A 28 26.34 -0.47 -21.64
C ALA A 28 25.20 -1.31 -22.26
N ILE A 29 24.03 -1.38 -21.63
CA ILE A 29 23.03 -2.42 -21.95
C ILE A 29 21.75 -1.82 -22.55
N LEU A 30 21.16 -0.83 -21.89
CA LEU A 30 19.91 -0.20 -22.30
C LEU A 30 19.94 0.46 -23.68
N PRO A 31 21.06 1.01 -24.20
CA PRO A 31 21.12 1.48 -25.59
C PRO A 31 20.77 0.39 -26.61
N PHE A 32 21.06 -0.87 -26.29
CA PHE A 32 20.76 -2.03 -27.14
C PHE A 32 19.43 -2.69 -26.80
N VAL A 33 19.08 -2.80 -25.51
CA VAL A 33 17.80 -3.39 -25.07
C VAL A 33 16.62 -2.64 -25.69
N ARG A 34 16.64 -1.31 -25.72
CA ARG A 34 15.53 -0.50 -26.25
C ARG A 34 15.15 -0.85 -27.69
N PRO A 35 16.04 -0.77 -28.69
CA PRO A 35 15.70 -1.13 -30.06
C PRO A 35 15.37 -2.62 -30.22
N ILE A 36 16.07 -3.52 -29.52
CA ILE A 36 15.85 -4.97 -29.63
C ILE A 36 14.48 -5.36 -29.06
N SER A 37 14.13 -4.91 -27.85
CA SER A 37 12.83 -5.19 -27.23
C SER A 37 11.68 -4.64 -28.07
N ARG A 38 11.82 -3.43 -28.63
CA ARG A 38 10.81 -2.86 -29.54
C ARG A 38 10.65 -3.71 -30.81
N TYR A 39 11.76 -4.15 -31.40
CA TYR A 39 11.74 -4.97 -32.61
C TYR A 39 11.06 -6.32 -32.33
N ILE A 40 11.51 -7.04 -31.30
CA ILE A 40 10.94 -8.34 -30.91
C ILE A 40 9.47 -8.19 -30.54
N ALA A 41 9.10 -7.15 -29.78
CA ALA A 41 7.72 -6.96 -29.37
C ALA A 41 6.76 -6.75 -30.55
N ASN A 42 7.20 -6.03 -31.58
CA ASN A 42 6.37 -5.64 -32.73
C ASN A 42 6.45 -6.56 -33.94
N ARG A 43 7.55 -7.29 -34.12
CA ARG A 43 7.85 -8.00 -35.37
C ARG A 43 7.99 -9.50 -35.20
N THR A 44 8.01 -10.02 -33.97
CA THR A 44 8.22 -11.45 -33.75
C THR A 44 7.20 -12.05 -32.78
N LYS A 45 6.97 -13.36 -32.95
CA LYS A 45 6.16 -14.19 -32.03
C LYS A 45 6.99 -14.80 -30.90
N ILE A 46 8.24 -14.37 -30.75
CA ILE A 46 9.15 -14.90 -29.72
C ILE A 46 8.57 -14.57 -28.34
N THR A 47 8.52 -15.58 -27.47
CA THR A 47 8.04 -15.45 -26.10
C THR A 47 9.18 -15.03 -25.17
N PRO A 48 8.90 -14.36 -24.04
CA PRO A 48 9.92 -14.00 -23.06
C PRO A 48 10.73 -15.21 -22.60
N ASN A 49 10.07 -16.33 -22.28
CA ASN A 49 10.76 -17.56 -21.84
C ASN A 49 11.75 -18.11 -22.90
N GLN A 50 11.47 -17.93 -24.20
CA GLN A 50 12.42 -18.30 -25.25
C GLN A 50 13.66 -17.40 -25.22
N ILE A 51 13.48 -16.11 -24.93
CA ILE A 51 14.59 -15.14 -24.78
C ILE A 51 15.38 -15.45 -23.51
N THR A 52 14.73 -15.80 -22.40
CA THR A 52 15.37 -16.24 -21.15
C THR A 52 16.25 -17.47 -21.37
N LEU A 53 15.73 -18.50 -22.07
CA LEU A 53 16.50 -19.69 -22.41
C LEU A 53 17.69 -19.37 -23.34
N PHE A 54 17.50 -18.46 -24.30
CA PHE A 54 18.57 -17.99 -25.17
C PHE A 54 19.65 -17.22 -24.40
N SER A 55 19.25 -16.31 -23.52
CA SER A 55 20.12 -15.61 -22.57
C SER A 55 20.94 -16.60 -21.74
N PHE A 56 20.29 -17.60 -21.15
CA PHE A 56 20.97 -18.63 -20.37
C PHE A 56 21.97 -19.42 -21.20
N GLY A 57 21.63 -19.79 -22.44
CA GLY A 57 22.54 -20.45 -23.38
C GLY A 57 23.81 -19.63 -23.67
N LEU A 58 23.68 -18.31 -23.87
CA LEU A 58 24.82 -17.41 -23.99
C LEU A 58 25.66 -17.38 -22.71
N GLY A 59 25.01 -17.44 -21.55
CA GLY A 59 25.67 -17.54 -20.25
C GLY A 59 26.48 -18.84 -20.08
N ILE A 60 25.97 -19.97 -20.58
CA ILE A 60 26.73 -21.24 -20.61
C ILE A 60 27.92 -21.14 -21.55
N LEU A 61 27.75 -20.55 -22.73
CA LEU A 61 28.83 -20.36 -23.69
C LEU A 61 29.93 -19.44 -23.13
N SER A 62 29.56 -18.39 -22.41
CA SER A 62 30.49 -17.57 -21.63
C SER A 62 31.33 -18.41 -20.66
N ALA A 63 30.69 -19.30 -19.90
CA ALA A 63 31.39 -20.17 -18.96
C ALA A 63 32.34 -21.14 -19.69
N VAL A 64 31.94 -21.68 -20.84
CA VAL A 64 32.83 -22.49 -21.68
C VAL A 64 34.05 -21.67 -22.09
N PHE A 65 33.90 -20.43 -22.55
CA PHE A 65 35.05 -19.60 -22.89
C PHE A 65 35.94 -19.28 -21.70
N PHE A 66 35.36 -18.97 -20.54
CA PHE A 66 36.12 -18.77 -19.31
C PHE A 66 36.92 -20.01 -18.88
N SER A 67 36.48 -21.22 -19.21
CA SER A 67 37.22 -22.43 -18.86
C SER A 67 38.36 -22.79 -19.81
N LEU A 68 38.44 -22.18 -21.00
CA LEU A 68 39.43 -22.54 -22.04
C LEU A 68 40.87 -22.02 -21.81
N HIS A 69 41.22 -21.65 -20.58
CA HIS A 69 42.59 -21.39 -20.10
C HIS A 69 43.47 -20.41 -20.91
N THR A 70 42.92 -19.62 -21.83
CA THR A 70 43.67 -18.61 -22.58
C THR A 70 43.10 -17.22 -22.38
N LYS A 71 43.99 -16.22 -22.47
CA LYS A 71 43.64 -14.80 -22.39
C LYS A 71 42.60 -14.38 -23.44
N PHE A 72 42.70 -14.91 -24.65
CA PHE A 72 41.73 -14.59 -25.71
C PHE A 72 40.31 -15.07 -25.34
N PHE A 73 40.17 -16.29 -24.83
CA PHE A 73 38.86 -16.81 -24.43
C PHE A 73 38.28 -16.11 -23.20
N PHE A 74 39.09 -15.46 -22.36
CA PHE A 74 38.56 -14.61 -21.30
C PHE A 74 37.83 -13.36 -21.82
N ILE A 75 38.31 -12.76 -22.92
CA ILE A 75 37.61 -11.65 -23.58
C ILE A 75 36.30 -12.15 -24.18
N LEU A 76 36.33 -13.30 -24.85
CA LEU A 76 35.12 -13.91 -25.40
C LEU A 76 34.11 -14.25 -24.30
N GLY A 77 34.57 -14.84 -23.19
CA GLY A 77 33.72 -15.09 -22.03
C GLY A 77 33.05 -13.82 -21.52
N ALA A 78 33.83 -12.74 -21.33
CA ALA A 78 33.29 -11.45 -20.89
C ALA A 78 32.24 -10.88 -21.86
N VAL A 79 32.48 -10.95 -23.17
CA VAL A 79 31.53 -10.49 -24.20
C VAL A 79 30.25 -11.32 -24.17
N PHE A 80 30.35 -12.65 -24.10
CA PHE A 80 29.18 -13.53 -24.07
C PHE A 80 28.40 -13.41 -22.76
N PHE A 81 29.06 -13.12 -21.64
CA PHE A 81 28.40 -12.81 -20.38
C PHE A 81 27.55 -11.54 -20.48
N GLU A 82 28.10 -10.47 -21.06
CA GLU A 82 27.35 -9.24 -21.28
C GLU A 82 26.21 -9.41 -22.28
N LEU A 83 26.41 -10.19 -23.35
CA LEU A 83 25.33 -10.53 -24.28
C LEU A 83 24.22 -11.30 -23.59
N SER A 84 24.56 -12.26 -22.72
CA SER A 84 23.58 -12.97 -21.89
C SER A 84 22.76 -11.97 -21.06
N TYR A 85 23.44 -11.10 -20.31
CA TYR A 85 22.78 -10.08 -19.48
C TYR A 85 21.93 -9.07 -20.29
N LEU A 86 22.34 -8.74 -21.52
CA LEU A 86 21.55 -7.92 -22.42
C LEU A 86 20.22 -8.60 -22.77
N PHE A 87 20.24 -9.88 -23.14
CA PHE A 87 19.02 -10.60 -23.53
C PHE A 87 18.11 -10.92 -22.33
N ASP A 88 18.68 -11.09 -21.14
CA ASP A 88 17.98 -11.09 -19.86
C ASP A 88 17.14 -9.81 -19.68
N CYS A 89 17.75 -8.64 -19.89
CA CYS A 89 17.01 -7.37 -19.84
C CYS A 89 15.92 -7.25 -20.92
N VAL A 90 16.17 -7.83 -22.10
CA VAL A 90 15.21 -7.85 -23.21
C VAL A 90 13.98 -8.68 -22.87
N ASP A 91 14.15 -9.86 -22.25
CA ASP A 91 13.03 -10.76 -21.94
C ASP A 91 12.02 -10.10 -21.01
N GLY A 92 12.48 -9.45 -19.93
CA GLY A 92 11.62 -8.85 -18.94
C GLY A 92 10.90 -7.65 -19.51
N THR A 93 11.59 -6.90 -20.40
CA THR A 93 11.01 -5.76 -21.10
C THR A 93 9.92 -6.22 -22.07
N VAL A 94 10.15 -7.30 -22.83
CA VAL A 94 9.14 -7.87 -23.75
C VAL A 94 7.96 -8.47 -22.98
N ALA A 95 8.20 -9.14 -21.84
CA ALA A 95 7.15 -9.68 -20.99
C ALA A 95 6.20 -8.59 -20.48
N ARG A 96 6.77 -7.45 -20.05
CA ARG A 96 6.01 -6.29 -19.56
C ARG A 96 5.28 -5.55 -20.69
N LEU A 97 5.91 -5.38 -21.85
CA LEU A 97 5.28 -4.79 -23.04
C LEU A 97 4.06 -5.59 -23.50
N LYS A 98 4.23 -6.91 -23.67
CA LYS A 98 3.16 -7.79 -24.15
C LYS A 98 2.14 -8.15 -23.05
N ARG A 99 2.41 -7.83 -21.78
CA ARG A 99 1.58 -8.19 -20.60
C ARG A 99 1.30 -9.70 -20.48
N ILE A 100 2.27 -10.53 -20.88
CA ILE A 100 2.17 -12.00 -20.91
C ILE A 100 2.99 -12.68 -19.79
N GLY A 101 3.47 -11.91 -18.82
CA GLY A 101 4.21 -12.45 -17.66
C GLY A 101 3.34 -13.38 -16.82
N ASN A 102 3.91 -14.51 -16.39
CA ASN A 102 3.27 -15.46 -15.47
C ASN A 102 4.27 -15.92 -14.39
N ILE A 103 3.76 -16.54 -13.33
CA ILE A 103 4.57 -16.96 -12.17
C ILE A 103 5.65 -17.96 -12.58
N TYR A 104 5.37 -18.87 -13.52
CA TYR A 104 6.36 -19.84 -13.98
C TYR A 104 7.53 -19.18 -14.70
N GLY A 105 7.28 -18.18 -15.55
CA GLY A 105 8.32 -17.41 -16.22
C GLY A 105 9.19 -16.63 -15.24
N ASP A 106 8.57 -16.00 -14.23
CA ASP A 106 9.28 -15.26 -13.17
C ASP A 106 10.18 -16.18 -12.31
N VAL A 107 9.68 -17.37 -11.96
CA VAL A 107 10.48 -18.38 -11.25
C VAL A 107 11.61 -18.92 -12.14
N LEU A 108 11.33 -19.21 -13.41
CA LEU A 108 12.32 -19.71 -14.36
C LEU A 108 13.47 -18.71 -14.53
N ASP A 109 13.12 -17.45 -14.77
CA ASP A 109 14.06 -16.33 -14.90
C ASP A 109 14.99 -16.27 -13.69
N HIS A 110 14.43 -16.06 -12.49
CA HIS A 110 15.21 -15.99 -11.24
C HIS A 110 16.12 -17.19 -11.00
N VAL A 111 15.67 -18.41 -11.29
CA VAL A 111 16.47 -19.63 -11.10
C VAL A 111 17.65 -19.65 -12.08
N LEU A 112 17.39 -19.44 -13.38
CA LEU A 112 18.42 -19.47 -14.41
C LEU A 112 19.46 -18.36 -14.21
N ASP A 113 19.02 -17.21 -13.74
CA ASP A 113 19.86 -16.07 -13.39
C ASP A 113 20.95 -16.44 -12.36
N ARG A 114 20.54 -17.18 -11.32
CA ARG A 114 21.46 -17.65 -10.28
C ARG A 114 22.42 -18.69 -10.84
N TRP A 115 21.89 -19.70 -11.53
CA TRP A 115 22.72 -20.74 -12.14
C TRP A 115 23.75 -20.16 -13.12
N ARG A 116 23.36 -19.19 -13.95
CA ARG A 116 24.28 -18.48 -14.85
C ARG A 116 25.46 -17.90 -14.07
N MET A 117 25.18 -17.14 -13.01
CA MET A 117 26.23 -16.49 -12.19
C MET A 117 27.16 -17.53 -11.56
N PHE A 118 26.60 -18.57 -10.91
CA PHE A 118 27.40 -19.63 -10.28
C PHE A 118 28.30 -20.36 -11.28
N ILE A 119 27.74 -20.78 -12.41
CA ILE A 119 28.46 -21.53 -13.45
C ILE A 119 29.61 -20.68 -14.03
N ASN A 120 29.34 -19.41 -14.33
CA ASN A 120 30.36 -18.50 -14.86
C ASN A 120 31.46 -18.20 -13.84
N LEU A 121 31.12 -18.06 -12.57
CA LEU A 121 32.11 -17.83 -11.52
C LEU A 121 33.04 -19.03 -11.34
N ILE A 122 32.47 -20.24 -11.30
CA ILE A 122 33.26 -21.47 -11.22
C ILE A 122 34.18 -21.57 -12.43
N ALA A 123 33.65 -21.35 -13.64
CA ALA A 123 34.43 -21.44 -14.87
C ALA A 123 35.55 -20.39 -14.92
N LEU A 124 35.27 -19.14 -14.55
CA LEU A 124 36.25 -18.06 -14.51
C LEU A 124 37.36 -18.35 -13.49
N THR A 125 36.96 -18.82 -12.30
CA THR A 125 37.90 -19.19 -11.23
C THR A 125 38.79 -20.34 -11.67
N PHE A 126 38.20 -21.39 -12.24
CA PHE A 126 38.90 -22.56 -12.75
C PHE A 126 39.87 -22.20 -13.89
N GLY A 127 39.39 -21.40 -14.86
CA GLY A 127 40.15 -20.92 -15.99
C GLY A 127 41.37 -20.13 -15.56
N TYR A 128 41.18 -19.15 -14.66
CA TYR A 128 42.26 -18.30 -14.18
C TYR A 128 43.23 -19.05 -13.27
N TYR A 129 42.74 -19.97 -12.42
CA TYR A 129 43.61 -20.83 -11.60
C TYR A 129 44.55 -21.67 -12.47
N HIS A 130 44.07 -22.24 -13.58
CA HIS A 130 44.94 -23.01 -14.48
C HIS A 130 45.96 -22.15 -15.21
N LEU A 131 45.61 -20.90 -15.52
CA LEU A 131 46.49 -19.94 -16.19
C LEU A 131 47.59 -19.41 -15.25
N THR A 132 47.28 -19.17 -13.97
CA THR A 132 48.17 -18.44 -13.04
C THR A 132 48.69 -19.27 -11.87
N ARG A 133 48.06 -20.42 -11.60
CA ARG A 133 48.28 -21.30 -10.43
C ARG A 133 48.06 -20.63 -9.07
N GLU A 134 47.40 -19.47 -9.05
CA GLU A 134 47.10 -18.76 -7.80
C GLU A 134 45.87 -19.35 -7.09
N THR A 135 46.06 -19.96 -5.92
CA THR A 135 44.96 -20.56 -5.15
C THR A 135 44.05 -19.53 -4.47
N THR A 136 44.53 -18.29 -4.25
CA THR A 136 43.76 -17.21 -3.62
C THR A 136 42.47 -16.89 -4.38
N ILE A 137 42.43 -17.09 -5.70
CA ILE A 137 41.22 -16.82 -6.48
C ILE A 137 40.05 -17.73 -6.06
N ILE A 138 40.33 -18.97 -5.65
CA ILE A 138 39.30 -19.92 -5.22
C ILE A 138 38.63 -19.41 -3.93
N ILE A 139 39.44 -18.92 -2.99
CA ILE A 139 38.95 -18.35 -1.73
C ILE A 139 38.12 -17.08 -2.01
N LEU A 140 38.61 -16.20 -2.87
CA LEU A 140 37.89 -14.97 -3.23
C LEU A 140 36.58 -15.24 -3.96
N ALA A 141 36.55 -16.23 -4.86
CA ALA A 141 35.33 -16.67 -5.52
C ALA A 141 34.31 -17.24 -4.52
N PHE A 142 34.76 -18.00 -3.53
CA PHE A 142 33.89 -18.50 -2.46
C PHE A 142 33.30 -17.35 -1.62
N ILE A 143 34.12 -16.37 -1.24
CA ILE A 143 33.66 -15.18 -0.51
C ILE A 143 32.63 -14.41 -1.34
N TYR A 144 32.93 -14.15 -2.61
CA TYR A 144 32.03 -13.47 -3.55
C TYR A 144 30.68 -14.19 -3.65
N THR A 145 30.72 -15.51 -3.78
CA THR A 145 29.55 -16.38 -3.84
C THR A 145 28.72 -16.30 -2.57
N PHE A 146 29.36 -16.42 -1.42
CA PHE A 146 28.70 -16.38 -0.11
C PHE A 146 27.99 -15.04 0.10
N LEU A 147 28.66 -13.92 -0.20
CA LEU A 147 28.07 -12.58 -0.07
C LEU A 147 26.91 -12.37 -1.04
N ASN A 148 27.02 -12.86 -2.28
CA ASN A 148 25.91 -12.87 -3.23
C ASN A 148 24.71 -13.64 -2.71
N MET A 149 24.92 -14.84 -2.16
CA MET A 149 23.84 -15.67 -1.64
C MET A 149 23.14 -15.01 -0.44
N VAL A 150 23.91 -14.42 0.47
CA VAL A 150 23.39 -13.65 1.61
C VAL A 150 22.58 -12.45 1.13
N ASN A 151 23.10 -11.68 0.18
CA ASN A 151 22.41 -10.51 -0.38
C ASN A 151 21.12 -10.89 -1.14
N PHE A 152 21.14 -12.00 -1.88
CA PHE A 152 19.95 -12.54 -2.56
C PHE A 152 18.88 -12.97 -1.56
N TYR A 153 19.25 -13.81 -0.58
CA TYR A 153 18.33 -14.26 0.48
C TYR A 153 17.72 -13.07 1.23
N TYR A 154 18.55 -12.07 1.54
CA TYR A 154 18.10 -10.85 2.17
C TYR A 154 17.10 -10.09 1.28
N THR A 155 17.42 -9.86 0.01
CA THR A 155 16.55 -9.11 -0.92
C THR A 155 15.23 -9.82 -1.13
N TYR A 156 15.25 -11.15 -1.28
CA TYR A 156 14.06 -11.98 -1.38
C TYR A 156 13.19 -11.91 -0.11
N THR A 157 13.81 -12.07 1.06
CA THR A 157 13.10 -12.00 2.36
C THR A 157 12.54 -10.60 2.59
N PHE A 158 13.31 -9.54 2.28
CA PHE A 158 12.88 -8.16 2.36
C PHE A 158 11.68 -7.89 1.46
N ASN A 159 11.71 -8.33 0.21
CA ASN A 159 10.60 -8.15 -0.73
C ASN A 159 9.34 -8.90 -0.26
N ARG A 160 9.48 -10.14 0.24
CA ARG A 160 8.35 -10.91 0.81
C ARG A 160 7.76 -10.27 2.05
N VAL A 161 8.60 -9.87 3.01
CA VAL A 161 8.16 -9.21 4.25
C VAL A 161 7.54 -7.86 3.92
N SER A 162 8.13 -7.09 2.99
CA SER A 162 7.61 -5.80 2.54
C SER A 162 6.28 -5.91 1.80
N ALA A 163 6.13 -6.91 0.93
CA ALA A 163 4.87 -7.17 0.23
C ALA A 163 3.78 -7.65 1.20
N GLY A 164 4.12 -8.54 2.14
CA GLY A 164 3.23 -8.96 3.21
C GLY A 164 2.81 -7.81 4.12
N TRP A 165 3.74 -6.89 4.43
CA TRP A 165 3.46 -5.69 5.21
C TRP A 165 2.60 -4.69 4.43
N ALA A 166 2.87 -4.47 3.15
CA ALA A 166 2.04 -3.62 2.29
C ALA A 166 0.62 -4.16 2.17
N LYS A 167 0.46 -5.47 2.02
CA LYS A 167 -0.84 -6.15 2.00
C LYS A 167 -1.60 -6.01 3.32
N ARG A 168 -0.89 -6.01 4.46
CA ARG A 168 -1.50 -5.86 5.81
C ARG A 168 -1.80 -4.42 6.20
N THR A 169 -1.01 -3.46 5.75
CA THR A 169 -1.07 -2.06 6.24
C THR A 169 -1.60 -1.07 5.20
N GLY A 170 -1.76 -1.49 3.94
CA GLY A 170 -2.10 -0.61 2.82
C GLY A 170 -0.96 0.35 2.41
N LYS A 171 0.19 0.29 3.09
CA LYS A 171 1.33 1.19 2.86
C LYS A 171 2.48 0.43 2.21
N SER A 172 2.94 0.90 1.06
CA SER A 172 4.17 0.38 0.44
C SER A 172 5.39 0.69 1.33
N VAL A 173 6.18 -0.34 1.69
CA VAL A 173 7.50 -0.15 2.35
C VAL A 173 8.48 0.59 1.44
N ILE A 174 8.25 0.51 0.13
CA ILE A 174 9.16 0.92 -0.94
C ILE A 174 8.95 2.40 -1.33
N ASN A 175 7.76 2.99 -1.10
CA ASN A 175 7.39 4.35 -1.55
C ASN A 175 7.24 5.39 -0.43
N THR A 176 8.12 5.41 0.56
CA THR A 176 8.22 6.58 1.44
C THR A 176 9.31 7.50 0.90
N LYS A 177 8.92 8.62 0.29
CA LYS A 177 9.82 9.76 0.04
C LYS A 177 10.49 10.09 1.36
N VAL A 178 11.75 9.69 1.53
CA VAL A 178 12.55 10.08 2.67
C VAL A 178 12.80 11.58 2.49
N LYS A 179 12.14 12.43 3.28
CA LYS A 179 12.53 13.85 3.37
C LYS A 179 13.99 13.87 3.81
N SER A 180 14.88 14.28 2.91
CA SER A 180 16.31 14.40 3.18
C SER A 180 16.55 15.58 4.13
N PRO A 181 17.40 15.43 5.17
CA PRO A 181 17.73 16.53 6.06
C PRO A 181 18.82 17.41 5.43
N LYS A 182 18.54 18.73 5.35
CA LYS A 182 19.36 19.89 4.94
C LYS A 182 20.10 19.81 3.59
N PRO A 183 20.25 20.93 2.85
CA PRO A 183 20.86 20.93 1.52
C PRO A 183 22.37 20.65 1.58
N GLY A 184 22.81 19.54 1.01
CA GLY A 184 24.21 19.14 0.86
C GLY A 184 24.43 18.42 -0.47
N PHE A 185 25.69 18.33 -0.95
CA PHE A 185 26.04 17.72 -2.24
C PHE A 185 25.46 16.30 -2.40
N LEU A 186 25.54 15.48 -1.34
CA LEU A 186 25.02 14.12 -1.36
C LEU A 186 23.50 14.07 -1.58
N ASN A 187 22.74 15.02 -1.03
CA ASN A 187 21.29 15.09 -1.24
C ASN A 187 20.96 15.50 -2.68
N LYS A 188 21.68 16.47 -3.26
CA LYS A 188 21.52 16.83 -4.68
C LYS A 188 21.82 15.65 -5.61
N TYR A 189 22.85 14.85 -5.30
CA TYR A 189 23.15 13.62 -6.03
C TYR A 189 22.03 12.57 -5.89
N ILE A 190 21.54 12.33 -4.66
CA ILE A 190 20.44 11.40 -4.43
C ILE A 190 19.18 11.84 -5.17
N ASP A 191 18.80 13.12 -5.07
CA ASP A 191 17.63 13.68 -5.73
C ASP A 191 17.75 13.56 -7.26
N PHE A 192 18.93 13.89 -7.82
CA PHE A 192 19.23 13.70 -9.25
C PHE A 192 19.03 12.26 -9.72
N MET A 193 19.50 11.29 -8.93
CA MET A 193 19.39 9.86 -9.25
C MET A 193 17.94 9.38 -9.13
N VAL A 194 17.22 9.81 -8.09
CA VAL A 194 15.81 9.44 -7.85
C VAL A 194 14.90 10.03 -8.93
N GLU A 195 15.08 11.30 -9.30
CA GLU A 195 14.32 11.97 -10.36
C GLU A 195 14.45 11.25 -11.71
N ARG A 196 15.63 10.69 -12.00
CA ARG A 196 15.90 9.95 -13.24
C ARG A 196 15.60 8.46 -13.15
N HIS A 197 15.07 7.99 -12.02
CA HIS A 197 14.84 6.58 -11.73
C HIS A 197 16.10 5.71 -11.83
N TYR A 198 17.24 6.24 -11.41
CA TYR A 198 18.52 5.52 -11.37
C TYR A 198 18.77 4.93 -9.98
N ALA A 199 19.52 3.83 -9.96
CA ALA A 199 19.96 3.22 -8.72
C ALA A 199 20.97 4.17 -8.04
N VAL A 200 20.60 4.69 -6.87
CA VAL A 200 21.39 5.70 -6.12
C VAL A 200 22.79 5.19 -5.78
N PHE A 201 22.91 3.89 -5.51
CA PHE A 201 24.15 3.21 -5.20
C PHE A 201 24.35 2.04 -6.17
N PRO A 202 25.61 1.70 -6.52
CA PRO A 202 25.90 0.49 -7.26
C PRO A 202 25.34 -0.74 -6.53
N GLY A 203 24.97 -1.78 -7.25
CA GLY A 203 24.34 -2.99 -6.76
C GLY A 203 24.93 -4.24 -7.39
N ASP A 204 24.08 -5.27 -7.49
CA ASP A 204 24.47 -6.62 -7.90
C ASP A 204 24.97 -6.63 -9.36
N ILE A 205 24.32 -5.84 -10.22
CA ILE A 205 24.65 -5.72 -11.64
C ILE A 205 26.07 -5.17 -11.83
N GLU A 206 26.44 -4.16 -11.06
CA GLU A 206 27.74 -3.50 -11.25
C GLU A 206 28.88 -4.28 -10.59
N SER A 207 28.54 -5.09 -9.58
CA SER A 207 29.44 -6.11 -9.08
C SER A 207 29.69 -7.20 -10.12
N ASP A 208 28.64 -7.71 -10.77
CA ASP A 208 28.78 -8.72 -11.81
C ASP A 208 29.54 -8.18 -13.02
N ALA A 209 29.31 -6.93 -13.44
CA ALA A 209 30.09 -6.27 -14.48
C ALA A 209 31.58 -6.17 -14.11
N LEU A 210 31.91 -5.81 -12.86
CA LEU A 210 33.30 -5.78 -12.40
C LEU A 210 33.96 -7.15 -12.50
N VAL A 211 33.28 -8.20 -12.06
CA VAL A 211 33.85 -9.55 -11.96
C VAL A 211 33.90 -10.27 -13.32
N PHE A 212 32.84 -10.18 -14.12
CA PHE A 212 32.69 -10.97 -15.34
C PHE A 212 33.01 -10.22 -16.62
N PHE A 213 32.98 -8.88 -16.62
CA PHE A 213 33.33 -8.09 -17.79
C PHE A 213 34.70 -7.42 -17.65
N PHE A 214 34.85 -6.53 -16.66
CA PHE A 214 36.10 -5.78 -16.50
C PHE A 214 37.27 -6.65 -16.05
N GLY A 215 37.04 -7.57 -15.11
CA GLY A 215 38.07 -8.45 -14.58
C GLY A 215 38.80 -9.25 -15.66
N PRO A 216 38.08 -10.05 -16.48
CA PRO A 216 38.69 -10.87 -17.52
C PRO A 216 39.39 -10.01 -18.59
N ILE A 217 38.79 -8.88 -18.99
CA ILE A 217 39.37 -8.00 -20.01
C ILE A 217 40.67 -7.34 -19.50
N LEU A 218 40.64 -6.75 -18.31
CA LEU A 218 41.80 -6.01 -17.78
C LEU A 218 42.93 -6.94 -17.33
N ALA A 219 42.60 -8.17 -16.94
CA ALA A 219 43.59 -9.21 -16.65
C ALA A 219 44.38 -9.65 -17.91
N VAL A 220 43.76 -9.61 -19.08
CA VAL A 220 44.44 -9.96 -20.34
C VAL A 220 45.58 -8.98 -20.64
N PHE A 221 45.32 -7.69 -20.42
CA PHE A 221 46.31 -6.62 -20.59
C PHE A 221 47.29 -6.48 -19.42
N ASN A 222 47.24 -7.38 -18.42
CA ASN A 222 48.04 -7.32 -17.19
C ASN A 222 47.89 -5.98 -16.43
N ILE A 223 46.78 -5.27 -16.60
CA ILE A 223 46.55 -3.98 -15.94
C ILE A 223 46.19 -4.23 -14.47
N TYR A 224 45.28 -5.18 -14.22
CA TYR A 224 44.89 -5.63 -12.88
C TYR A 224 44.55 -7.12 -12.90
N SER A 225 44.85 -7.82 -11.80
CA SER A 225 44.44 -9.22 -11.61
C SER A 225 42.93 -9.32 -11.36
N ILE A 226 42.30 -10.42 -11.83
CA ILE A 226 40.88 -10.75 -11.55
C ILE A 226 40.59 -10.73 -10.05
N LYS A 227 41.58 -11.04 -9.20
CA LYS A 227 41.47 -10.97 -7.73
C LYS A 227 41.01 -9.60 -7.24
N VAL A 228 41.48 -8.51 -7.86
CA VAL A 228 41.11 -7.14 -7.49
C VAL A 228 39.60 -6.93 -7.72
N PHE A 229 39.09 -7.43 -8.83
CA PHE A 229 37.67 -7.30 -9.18
C PHE A 229 36.77 -8.19 -8.32
N LEU A 230 37.23 -9.39 -7.93
CA LEU A 230 36.52 -10.21 -6.95
C LEU A 230 36.44 -9.54 -5.57
N ILE A 231 37.52 -8.89 -5.12
CA ILE A 231 37.53 -8.12 -3.87
C ILE A 231 36.58 -6.92 -3.98
N LEU A 232 36.69 -6.13 -5.06
CA LEU A 232 35.84 -4.96 -5.27
C LEU A 232 34.36 -5.33 -5.39
N GLY A 233 34.03 -6.38 -6.14
CA GLY A 233 32.66 -6.91 -6.23
C GLY A 233 32.14 -7.39 -4.88
N SER A 234 32.97 -8.12 -4.12
CA SER A 234 32.61 -8.57 -2.76
C SER A 234 32.32 -7.40 -1.81
N ILE A 235 33.15 -6.35 -1.84
CA ILE A 235 32.94 -5.14 -1.04
C ILE A 235 31.64 -4.44 -1.47
N LEU A 236 31.39 -4.32 -2.77
CA LEU A 236 30.21 -3.66 -3.32
C LEU A 236 28.92 -4.36 -2.87
N ILE A 237 28.86 -5.69 -2.99
CA ILE A 237 27.72 -6.51 -2.55
C ILE A 237 27.56 -6.49 -1.02
N GLY A 238 28.67 -6.52 -0.28
CA GLY A 238 28.65 -6.42 1.17
C GLY A 238 28.08 -5.08 1.65
N LEU A 239 28.48 -3.97 1.03
CA LEU A 239 28.00 -2.62 1.34
C LEU A 239 26.52 -2.46 1.00
N THR A 240 26.07 -3.00 -0.13
CA THR A 240 24.66 -2.89 -0.55
C THR A 240 23.74 -3.73 0.32
N GLY A 241 24.12 -4.98 0.60
CA GLY A 241 23.43 -5.85 1.55
C GLY A 241 23.39 -5.25 2.95
N GLY A 242 24.53 -4.73 3.44
CA GLY A 242 24.66 -4.10 4.75
C GLY A 242 23.85 -2.81 4.91
N LEU A 243 23.86 -1.92 3.91
CA LEU A 243 23.06 -0.68 3.91
C LEU A 243 21.56 -0.97 3.89
N ARG A 244 21.12 -1.98 3.13
CA ARG A 244 19.73 -2.43 3.12
C ARG A 244 19.34 -3.00 4.48
N LEU A 245 20.16 -3.87 5.07
CA LEU A 245 19.97 -4.44 6.42
C LEU A 245 19.87 -3.34 7.49
N TRP A 246 20.80 -2.39 7.48
CA TRP A 246 20.79 -1.25 8.40
C TRP A 246 19.50 -0.43 8.28
N ARG A 247 19.06 -0.12 7.05
CA ARG A 247 17.78 0.58 6.81
C ARG A 247 16.57 -0.22 7.30
N PHE A 248 16.59 -1.54 7.13
CA PHE A 248 15.55 -2.43 7.64
C PHE A 248 15.55 -2.50 9.16
N MET A 249 16.72 -2.64 9.81
CA MET A 249 16.85 -2.59 11.26
C MET A 249 16.42 -1.25 11.83
N LEU A 250 16.75 -0.13 11.19
CA LEU A 250 16.24 1.19 11.56
C LEU A 250 14.72 1.29 11.41
N LYS A 251 14.13 0.74 10.34
CA LYS A 251 12.66 0.72 10.15
C LYS A 251 11.96 -0.19 11.15
N ILE A 252 12.52 -1.36 11.47
CA ILE A 252 12.04 -2.23 12.55
C ILE A 252 12.18 -1.51 13.88
N ALA A 253 13.34 -0.94 14.21
CA ALA A 253 13.56 -0.19 15.43
C ALA A 253 12.62 1.02 15.54
N HIS A 254 12.31 1.70 14.43
CA HIS A 254 11.32 2.79 14.38
C HIS A 254 9.88 2.28 14.53
N THR A 255 9.56 1.11 13.97
CA THR A 255 8.25 0.46 14.08
C THR A 255 8.03 -0.14 15.48
N MET A 256 9.07 -0.72 16.08
CA MET A 256 9.11 -1.20 17.46
C MET A 256 9.09 -0.01 18.43
N LYS A 257 9.82 1.08 18.14
CA LYS A 257 9.66 2.36 18.86
C LYS A 257 8.26 2.93 18.70
N ARG A 258 7.56 2.76 17.58
CA ARG A 258 6.13 3.15 17.44
C ARG A 258 5.19 2.21 18.21
N LYS A 259 5.51 0.92 18.32
CA LYS A 259 4.76 -0.04 19.15
C LYS A 259 4.95 0.22 20.65
N HIS A 260 6.11 0.74 21.06
CA HIS A 260 6.41 1.18 22.43
C HIS A 260 6.07 2.66 22.71
N LYS A 261 5.96 3.48 21.67
CA LYS A 261 5.35 4.81 21.72
C LYS A 261 3.87 4.67 21.38
N ARG A 262 3.19 3.76 22.10
CA ARG A 262 1.79 4.00 22.49
C ARG A 262 1.83 5.34 23.21
N LEU A 263 1.55 6.42 22.49
CA LEU A 263 1.18 7.67 23.12
C LEU A 263 -0.06 7.32 23.93
N SER A 264 0.10 7.19 25.24
CA SER A 264 -1.05 7.14 26.12
C SER A 264 -1.87 8.38 25.80
N ILE A 265 -3.17 8.19 25.61
CA ILE A 265 -4.16 9.25 25.48
C ILE A 265 -4.01 10.29 26.61
N SER A 266 -3.35 9.93 27.73
CA SER A 266 -3.05 10.81 28.85
C SER A 266 -2.12 12.00 28.57
N GLN A 267 -1.41 12.06 27.42
CA GLN A 267 -0.58 13.22 27.03
C GLN A 267 -1.26 14.23 26.08
N LYS A 268 -2.47 13.96 25.53
CA LYS A 268 -3.25 14.92 24.72
C LYS A 268 -4.31 15.67 25.56
N ARG A 269 -3.89 16.29 26.67
CA ARG A 269 -4.78 16.81 27.72
C ARG A 269 -5.74 17.95 27.31
N ASP A 270 -5.68 18.48 26.08
CA ASP A 270 -6.51 19.63 25.68
C ASP A 270 -7.43 19.40 24.46
N VAL A 271 -7.44 18.21 23.84
CA VAL A 271 -8.33 17.95 22.69
C VAL A 271 -9.76 17.73 23.17
N LYS A 272 -10.73 18.45 22.59
CA LYS A 272 -12.17 18.21 22.81
C LYS A 272 -12.67 17.15 21.82
N ILE A 273 -13.53 16.25 22.29
CA ILE A 273 -14.13 15.21 21.47
C ILE A 273 -15.64 15.29 21.66
N TYR A 274 -16.35 15.70 20.62
CA TYR A 274 -17.80 15.90 20.65
C TYR A 274 -18.48 14.87 19.74
N GLY A 275 -19.59 14.31 20.20
CA GLY A 275 -20.43 13.41 19.42
C GLY A 275 -21.48 14.20 18.63
N VAL A 276 -21.74 13.77 17.40
CA VAL A 276 -22.87 14.21 16.58
C VAL A 276 -23.69 12.97 16.26
N VAL A 277 -24.91 12.92 16.80
CA VAL A 277 -25.83 11.79 16.58
C VAL A 277 -26.90 12.21 15.59
N LEU A 278 -26.88 11.60 14.39
CA LEU A 278 -27.78 11.91 13.29
C LEU A 278 -29.05 11.05 13.38
N ALA A 279 -30.17 11.71 13.67
CA ALA A 279 -31.51 11.15 13.75
C ALA A 279 -32.48 11.79 12.73
N GLY A 280 -31.98 12.29 11.59
CA GLY A 280 -32.78 13.03 10.60
C GLY A 280 -33.65 12.19 9.65
N GLY A 281 -33.50 10.86 9.62
CA GLY A 281 -34.20 10.03 8.63
C GLY A 281 -35.68 9.82 8.92
N ILE A 282 -36.56 10.40 8.11
CA ILE A 282 -38.00 10.08 8.11
C ILE A 282 -38.14 8.65 7.56
N GLY A 283 -38.59 7.72 8.40
CA GLY A 283 -38.64 6.30 8.08
C GLY A 283 -39.79 5.92 7.14
N GLU A 284 -39.78 6.39 5.89
CA GLU A 284 -40.83 6.08 4.89
C GLU A 284 -41.08 4.56 4.74
N ARG A 285 -40.06 3.73 5.00
CA ARG A 285 -40.12 2.27 4.84
C ARG A 285 -40.63 1.51 6.08
N VAL A 286 -40.93 2.20 7.19
CA VAL A 286 -41.38 1.55 8.45
C VAL A 286 -42.86 1.81 8.77
N GLY A 287 -43.55 2.66 7.99
CA GLY A 287 -45.01 2.60 7.81
C GLY A 287 -45.89 3.14 8.94
N GLU A 288 -45.38 3.92 9.90
CA GLU A 288 -46.14 4.31 11.09
C GLU A 288 -46.18 5.82 11.39
N GLY A 289 -45.74 6.69 10.46
CA GLY A 289 -45.74 8.15 10.66
C GLY A 289 -44.75 8.67 11.73
N MET A 290 -44.26 7.79 12.61
CA MET A 290 -43.23 8.04 13.59
C MET A 290 -41.83 7.74 13.02
N PRO A 291 -40.83 8.62 13.21
CA PRO A 291 -39.47 8.35 12.80
C PRO A 291 -38.89 7.11 13.47
N LYS A 292 -38.20 6.29 12.68
CA LYS A 292 -37.67 4.98 13.09
C LYS A 292 -36.79 4.99 14.33
N GLN A 293 -36.13 6.11 14.62
CA GLN A 293 -35.30 6.27 15.81
C GLN A 293 -36.11 6.22 17.12
N PHE A 294 -37.40 6.54 17.08
CA PHE A 294 -38.32 6.43 18.23
C PHE A 294 -38.92 5.03 18.41
N LEU A 295 -38.68 4.11 17.46
CA LEU A 295 -39.03 2.71 17.66
C LEU A 295 -38.26 2.17 18.86
N THR A 296 -38.86 1.23 19.57
CA THR A 296 -38.30 0.71 20.81
C THR A 296 -37.64 -0.63 20.60
N ILE A 297 -36.50 -0.82 21.27
CA ILE A 297 -35.87 -2.12 21.51
C ILE A 297 -35.81 -2.30 23.03
N ALA A 298 -36.23 -3.45 23.54
CA ALA A 298 -36.32 -3.77 24.96
C ALA A 298 -37.06 -2.67 25.76
N GLY A 299 -38.15 -2.15 25.18
CA GLY A 299 -38.98 -1.09 25.79
C GLY A 299 -38.35 0.30 25.82
N LYS A 300 -37.17 0.52 25.19
CA LYS A 300 -36.46 1.81 25.17
C LYS A 300 -36.26 2.30 23.73
N PRO A 301 -36.44 3.60 23.43
CA PRO A 301 -36.24 4.13 22.07
C PRO A 301 -34.82 3.86 21.54
N VAL A 302 -34.71 3.51 20.27
CA VAL A 302 -33.44 3.16 19.59
C VAL A 302 -32.40 4.27 19.72
N PHE A 303 -32.77 5.54 19.57
CA PHE A 303 -31.80 6.64 19.72
C PHE A 303 -31.29 6.78 21.15
N ILE A 304 -32.09 6.45 22.17
CA ILE A 304 -31.66 6.51 23.57
C ILE A 304 -30.58 5.46 23.82
N HIS A 305 -30.73 4.23 23.32
CA HIS A 305 -29.67 3.22 23.40
C HIS A 305 -28.35 3.72 22.81
N THR A 306 -28.41 4.41 21.67
CA THR A 306 -27.23 5.04 21.04
C THR A 306 -26.65 6.16 21.91
N LEU A 307 -27.50 7.05 22.45
CA LEU A 307 -27.06 8.14 23.32
C LEU A 307 -26.41 7.62 24.61
N GLU A 308 -26.90 6.53 25.20
CA GLU A 308 -26.29 5.91 26.38
C GLU A 308 -24.85 5.43 26.11
N LYS A 309 -24.54 4.95 24.90
CA LYS A 309 -23.15 4.60 24.54
C LYS A 309 -22.25 5.83 24.52
N PHE A 310 -22.76 6.96 24.04
CA PHE A 310 -22.02 8.22 23.96
C PHE A 310 -21.90 8.89 25.34
N GLU A 311 -22.97 8.81 26.16
CA GLU A 311 -23.04 9.28 27.54
C GLU A 311 -21.95 8.60 28.37
N ASN A 312 -21.89 7.28 28.31
CA ASN A 312 -20.98 6.49 29.14
C ASN A 312 -19.52 6.50 28.64
N HIS A 313 -19.26 6.92 27.40
CA HIS A 313 -17.90 6.93 26.86
C HIS A 313 -17.05 8.05 27.50
N PRO A 314 -15.89 7.74 28.12
CA PRO A 314 -15.12 8.70 28.92
C PRO A 314 -14.53 9.85 28.09
N LEU A 315 -14.22 9.61 26.82
CA LEU A 315 -13.64 10.63 25.94
C LEU A 315 -14.66 11.64 25.39
N ILE A 316 -15.94 11.28 25.28
CA ILE A 316 -16.96 12.15 24.70
C ILE A 316 -17.38 13.18 25.75
N LYS A 317 -17.18 14.48 25.44
CA LYS A 317 -17.48 15.59 26.35
C LYS A 317 -18.89 16.14 26.20
N LYS A 318 -19.38 16.22 24.96
CA LYS A 318 -20.71 16.74 24.62
C LYS A 318 -21.27 15.99 23.42
N ILE A 319 -22.60 15.95 23.31
CA ILE A 319 -23.34 15.33 22.23
C ILE A 319 -24.27 16.37 21.61
N ILE A 320 -24.26 16.49 20.29
CA ILE A 320 -25.25 17.23 19.51
C ILE A 320 -26.17 16.20 18.86
N LEU A 321 -27.46 16.26 19.19
CA LEU A 321 -28.46 15.41 18.55
C LEU A 321 -29.10 16.18 17.39
N VAL A 322 -29.13 15.58 16.20
CA VAL A 322 -29.68 16.21 15.00
C VAL A 322 -30.94 15.46 14.58
N MET A 323 -32.09 16.11 14.54
CA MET A 323 -33.37 15.46 14.18
C MET A 323 -34.37 16.42 13.52
N PRO A 324 -35.48 15.93 12.95
CA PRO A 324 -36.51 16.82 12.41
C PRO A 324 -37.11 17.70 13.50
N ARG A 325 -37.46 18.95 13.14
CA ARG A 325 -37.87 20.00 14.10
C ARG A 325 -39.12 19.60 14.89
N GLU A 326 -40.01 18.85 14.28
CA GLU A 326 -41.28 18.42 14.84
C GLU A 326 -41.10 17.41 15.99
N TRP A 327 -39.91 16.80 16.10
CA TRP A 327 -39.60 15.74 17.06
C TRP A 327 -38.64 16.18 18.16
N THR A 328 -38.15 17.42 18.14
CA THR A 328 -37.16 17.90 19.11
C THR A 328 -37.70 17.91 20.53
N GLU A 329 -38.95 18.32 20.75
CA GLU A 329 -39.52 18.36 22.11
C GLU A 329 -39.76 16.96 22.68
N LYS A 330 -40.33 16.05 21.89
CA LYS A 330 -40.46 14.64 22.31
C LYS A 330 -39.11 14.00 22.62
N ALA A 331 -38.06 14.37 21.89
CA ALA A 331 -36.72 13.87 22.18
C ALA A 331 -36.15 14.42 23.49
N LYS A 332 -36.41 15.70 23.83
CA LYS A 332 -36.04 16.25 25.14
C LYS A 332 -36.70 15.48 26.28
N GLU A 333 -38.01 15.20 26.17
CA GLU A 333 -38.75 14.42 27.16
C GLU A 333 -38.13 13.04 27.38
N GLU A 334 -37.79 12.30 26.32
CA GLU A 334 -37.14 10.99 26.45
C GLU A 334 -35.70 11.11 27.00
N ILE A 335 -34.94 12.13 26.60
CA ILE A 335 -33.57 12.38 27.12
C ILE A 335 -33.60 12.65 28.64
N GLU A 336 -34.55 13.45 29.10
CA GLU A 336 -34.77 13.74 30.53
C GLU A 336 -35.21 12.49 31.28
N LYS A 337 -36.17 11.74 30.74
CA LYS A 337 -36.67 10.48 31.31
C LYS A 337 -35.56 9.44 31.51
N TYR A 338 -34.61 9.35 30.59
CA TYR A 338 -33.48 8.42 30.69
C TYR A 338 -32.21 9.05 31.29
N GLY A 339 -32.26 10.33 31.72
CA GLY A 339 -31.19 10.98 32.47
C GLY A 339 -29.88 11.19 31.70
N ILE A 340 -29.95 11.39 30.37
CA ILE A 340 -28.77 11.61 29.53
C ILE A 340 -28.27 13.05 29.67
N LYS A 341 -27.06 13.26 30.20
CA LYS A 341 -26.57 14.60 30.60
C LYS A 341 -25.62 15.23 29.61
N LYS A 342 -24.91 14.45 28.79
CA LYS A 342 -23.93 14.98 27.81
C LYS A 342 -24.59 15.53 26.55
N VAL A 343 -25.88 15.32 26.32
CA VAL A 343 -26.60 16.00 25.24
C VAL A 343 -26.62 17.48 25.54
N HIS A 344 -25.85 18.23 24.74
CA HIS A 344 -25.71 19.66 24.91
C HIS A 344 -26.82 20.44 24.20
N ASP A 345 -27.24 19.97 23.03
CA ASP A 345 -28.35 20.55 22.29
C ASP A 345 -28.99 19.55 21.32
N ILE A 346 -30.23 19.83 20.94
CA ILE A 346 -30.99 19.13 19.90
C ILE A 346 -31.29 20.12 18.78
N ILE A 347 -30.63 19.94 17.64
CA ILE A 347 -30.73 20.87 16.51
C ILE A 347 -31.56 20.29 15.36
N PRO A 348 -32.27 21.15 14.60
CA PRO A 348 -33.02 20.70 13.43
C PRO A 348 -32.09 20.27 12.29
N GLY A 349 -32.31 19.07 11.75
CA GLY A 349 -31.58 18.50 10.62
C GLY A 349 -31.85 19.19 9.27
N GLY A 350 -31.13 18.76 8.24
CA GLY A 350 -31.35 19.16 6.84
C GLY A 350 -32.25 18.18 6.08
N ARG A 351 -32.48 18.43 4.79
CA ARG A 351 -33.25 17.53 3.91
C ARG A 351 -32.50 16.24 3.60
N THR A 352 -31.17 16.30 3.57
CA THR A 352 -30.30 15.14 3.35
C THR A 352 -29.49 14.78 4.59
N ARG A 353 -28.91 13.57 4.60
CA ARG A 353 -27.96 13.17 5.65
C ARG A 353 -26.76 14.12 5.70
N GLN A 354 -26.19 14.46 4.54
CA GLN A 354 -25.05 15.39 4.44
C GLN A 354 -25.41 16.78 4.95
N GLU A 355 -26.59 17.32 4.63
CA GLU A 355 -27.02 18.61 5.16
C GLU A 355 -27.18 18.58 6.68
N SER A 356 -27.66 17.46 7.23
CA SER A 356 -27.77 17.27 8.68
C SER A 356 -26.40 17.24 9.35
N SER A 357 -25.42 16.53 8.77
CA SER A 357 -24.02 16.60 9.21
C SER A 357 -23.49 18.03 9.16
N TYR A 358 -23.67 18.73 8.03
CA TYR A 358 -23.18 20.09 7.85
C TYR A 358 -23.74 21.06 8.90
N LYS A 359 -25.04 21.02 9.19
CA LYS A 359 -25.65 21.87 10.23
C LYS A 359 -25.04 21.62 11.60
N ALA A 360 -24.72 20.37 11.94
CA ALA A 360 -24.02 20.07 13.18
C ALA A 360 -22.59 20.61 13.17
N ILE A 361 -21.87 20.49 12.05
CA ILE A 361 -20.51 21.02 11.92
C ILE A 361 -20.50 22.55 12.02
N GLU A 362 -21.47 23.24 11.43
CA GLU A 362 -21.66 24.69 11.53
C GLU A 362 -22.00 25.11 12.98
N TYR A 363 -22.93 24.40 13.64
CA TYR A 363 -23.27 24.64 15.03
C TYR A 363 -22.07 24.49 15.99
N LEU A 364 -21.14 23.59 15.67
CA LEU A 364 -19.95 23.32 16.47
C LEU A 364 -18.81 24.33 16.28
N GLU A 365 -18.88 25.21 15.29
CA GLU A 365 -17.82 26.17 14.94
C GLU A 365 -17.38 27.09 16.10
N PRO A 366 -18.28 27.69 16.91
CA PRO A 366 -17.85 28.48 18.05
C PRO A 366 -17.29 27.64 19.22
N MET A 367 -17.40 26.31 19.17
CA MET A 367 -17.08 25.40 20.28
C MET A 367 -15.78 24.61 20.12
N LEU A 368 -15.41 24.33 18.87
CA LEU A 368 -14.32 23.44 18.50
C LEU A 368 -13.23 24.18 17.71
N ARG A 369 -11.97 23.84 18.00
CA ARG A 369 -10.80 24.23 17.21
C ARG A 369 -10.55 23.19 16.11
N ASP A 370 -9.70 23.52 15.15
CA ASP A 370 -9.43 22.63 14.00
C ASP A 370 -8.84 21.27 14.41
N GLU A 371 -8.06 21.23 15.49
CA GLU A 371 -7.46 20.03 16.07
C GLU A 371 -8.41 19.16 16.91
N ASP A 372 -9.58 19.69 17.28
CA ASP A 372 -10.58 18.95 18.04
C ASP A 372 -11.24 17.86 17.17
N ILE A 373 -11.96 16.94 17.81
CA ILE A 373 -12.51 15.75 17.16
C ILE A 373 -14.03 15.78 17.20
N VAL A 374 -14.64 15.41 16.07
CA VAL A 374 -16.07 15.15 15.97
C VAL A 374 -16.33 13.70 15.58
N VAL A 375 -17.18 13.04 16.37
CA VAL A 375 -17.60 11.64 16.20
C VAL A 375 -19.03 11.65 15.64
N ILE A 376 -19.19 11.41 14.34
CA ILE A 376 -20.49 11.42 13.66
C ILE A 376 -21.07 10.00 13.63
N HIS A 377 -22.29 9.82 14.13
CA HIS A 377 -22.91 8.51 14.27
C HIS A 377 -24.41 8.51 13.95
N ASP A 378 -24.87 7.46 13.28
CA ASP A 378 -26.30 7.27 13.00
C ASP A 378 -27.04 6.85 14.29
N ALA A 379 -28.13 7.53 14.64
CA ALA A 379 -28.94 7.23 15.84
C ALA A 379 -29.59 5.83 15.84
N VAL A 380 -29.61 5.17 14.68
CA VAL A 380 -30.22 3.86 14.44
C VAL A 380 -29.21 2.71 14.42
N ARG A 381 -28.06 2.89 15.07
CA ARG A 381 -27.06 1.85 15.35
C ARG A 381 -26.86 1.67 16.87
N PRO A 382 -27.89 1.19 17.58
CA PRO A 382 -27.91 1.20 19.05
C PRO A 382 -26.90 0.25 19.71
N LEU A 383 -26.32 -0.66 18.94
CA LEU A 383 -25.42 -1.73 19.43
C LEU A 383 -23.92 -1.40 19.26
N VAL A 384 -23.58 -0.14 18.99
CA VAL A 384 -22.18 0.31 18.98
C VAL A 384 -21.52 0.07 20.36
N THR A 385 -20.26 -0.37 20.38
CA THR A 385 -19.51 -0.63 21.62
C THR A 385 -18.54 0.50 21.94
N GLU A 386 -18.11 0.59 23.20
CA GLU A 386 -17.12 1.57 23.66
C GLU A 386 -15.80 1.42 22.90
N GLU A 387 -15.40 0.19 22.62
CA GLU A 387 -14.16 -0.13 21.89
C GLU A 387 -14.22 0.36 20.45
N ILE A 388 -15.38 0.25 19.78
CA ILE A 388 -15.56 0.77 18.40
C ILE A 388 -15.43 2.30 18.40
N ILE A 389 -16.07 2.98 19.36
CA ILE A 389 -16.00 4.45 19.49
C ILE A 389 -14.54 4.87 19.77
N THR A 390 -13.87 4.22 20.72
CA THR A 390 -12.46 4.49 21.05
C THR A 390 -11.55 4.31 19.84
N ARG A 391 -11.65 3.18 19.12
CA ARG A 391 -10.83 2.95 17.92
C ARG A 391 -11.07 3.97 16.81
N SER A 392 -12.32 4.41 16.64
CA SER A 392 -12.68 5.46 15.66
C SER A 392 -12.03 6.80 16.03
N ILE A 393 -12.09 7.19 17.32
CA ILE A 393 -11.40 8.38 17.85
C ILE A 393 -9.88 8.29 17.66
N GLU A 394 -9.26 7.17 18.02
CA GLU A 394 -7.82 6.95 17.85
C GLU A 394 -7.41 7.06 16.37
N GLY A 395 -8.20 6.47 15.47
CA GLY A 395 -7.99 6.57 14.03
C GLY A 395 -8.00 8.02 13.53
N ALA A 396 -8.96 8.84 13.96
CA ALA A 396 -9.04 10.24 13.57
C ALA A 396 -7.91 11.08 14.18
N LEU A 397 -7.53 10.80 15.42
CA LEU A 397 -6.41 11.47 16.10
C LEU A 397 -5.08 11.25 15.37
N ASP A 398 -4.85 10.04 14.84
CA ASP A 398 -3.61 9.67 14.16
C ASP A 398 -3.59 10.05 12.67
N TYR A 399 -4.74 9.96 11.99
CA TYR A 399 -4.82 10.07 10.52
C TYR A 399 -5.66 11.24 10.01
N GLY A 400 -6.33 11.98 10.89
CA GLY A 400 -7.21 13.10 10.52
C GLY A 400 -8.67 12.68 10.25
N GLY A 401 -8.89 11.45 9.79
CA GLY A 401 -10.21 10.87 9.59
C GLY A 401 -10.20 9.35 9.74
N ALA A 402 -11.30 8.80 10.24
CA ALA A 402 -11.51 7.37 10.42
C ALA A 402 -12.94 6.97 10.09
N ASP A 403 -13.09 5.83 9.41
CA ASP A 403 -14.36 5.21 9.07
C ASP A 403 -14.40 3.78 9.61
N VAL A 404 -15.47 3.44 10.33
CA VAL A 404 -15.63 2.11 10.92
C VAL A 404 -16.21 1.19 9.86
N VAL A 405 -15.56 0.05 9.64
CA VAL A 405 -15.93 -0.86 8.55
C VAL A 405 -15.83 -2.32 8.97
N ILE A 406 -16.61 -3.18 8.29
CA ILE A 406 -16.49 -4.64 8.39
C ILE A 406 -16.20 -5.25 7.01
N PRO A 407 -15.58 -6.43 6.92
CA PRO A 407 -15.41 -7.15 5.65
C PRO A 407 -16.73 -7.36 4.92
N ALA A 408 -16.74 -7.18 3.60
CA ALA A 408 -17.87 -7.62 2.79
C ALA A 408 -17.94 -9.16 2.79
N THR A 409 -19.08 -9.71 3.21
CA THR A 409 -19.32 -11.17 3.26
C THR A 409 -19.92 -11.68 1.96
N ASP A 410 -20.86 -10.94 1.39
CA ASP A 410 -21.55 -11.33 0.16
C ASP A 410 -20.78 -10.93 -1.08
N THR A 411 -21.05 -11.63 -2.19
CA THR A 411 -20.55 -11.22 -3.50
C THR A 411 -21.27 -9.95 -3.94
N ILE A 412 -20.52 -8.85 -4.07
CA ILE A 412 -21.05 -7.59 -4.58
C ILE A 412 -20.98 -7.63 -6.11
N VAL A 413 -22.09 -7.33 -6.77
CA VAL A 413 -22.18 -7.22 -8.24
C VAL A 413 -22.48 -5.77 -8.63
N GLN A 414 -21.79 -5.29 -9.65
CA GLN A 414 -22.03 -3.97 -10.24
C GLN A 414 -22.95 -4.11 -11.45
N ASP A 415 -24.03 -3.33 -11.48
CA ASP A 415 -25.00 -3.31 -12.58
C ASP A 415 -24.41 -2.70 -13.87
N GLY A 416 -24.93 -3.16 -15.01
CA GLY A 416 -24.57 -2.83 -16.38
C GLY A 416 -24.78 -1.36 -16.73
N THR A 417 -23.72 -0.67 -17.18
CA THR A 417 -23.86 0.65 -17.80
C THR A 417 -24.34 0.59 -19.26
N ARG A 418 -24.10 -0.54 -19.96
CA ARG A 418 -24.55 -0.77 -21.35
C ARG A 418 -25.96 -1.38 -21.41
N PHE A 419 -26.25 -2.33 -20.53
CA PHE A 419 -27.57 -2.95 -20.38
C PHE A 419 -27.93 -3.01 -18.90
N LYS A 420 -28.88 -2.17 -18.46
CA LYS A 420 -29.36 -2.13 -17.07
C LYS A 420 -30.00 -3.49 -16.72
N GLY A 421 -29.70 -4.01 -15.53
CA GLY A 421 -30.17 -5.32 -15.06
C GLY A 421 -29.26 -6.49 -15.40
N PHE A 422 -28.11 -6.26 -16.06
CA PHE A 422 -27.10 -7.27 -16.34
C PHE A 422 -25.80 -6.97 -15.58
N ILE A 423 -25.11 -7.98 -15.07
CA ILE A 423 -23.85 -7.78 -14.33
C ILE A 423 -22.79 -7.14 -15.24
N HIS A 424 -22.32 -5.95 -14.88
CA HIS A 424 -21.16 -5.30 -15.48
C HIS A 424 -19.84 -5.90 -15.00
N ARG A 425 -19.72 -6.04 -13.68
CA ARG A 425 -18.48 -6.41 -13.00
C ARG A 425 -18.77 -7.02 -11.64
N ILE A 426 -17.94 -7.99 -11.26
CA ILE A 426 -17.88 -8.52 -9.90
C ILE A 426 -16.53 -8.10 -9.31
N PRO A 427 -16.47 -7.03 -8.48
CA PRO A 427 -15.22 -6.59 -7.85
C PRO A 427 -14.61 -7.64 -6.90
N ASP A 428 -13.29 -7.59 -6.69
CA ASP A 428 -12.62 -8.45 -5.70
C ASP A 428 -13.08 -8.11 -4.28
N ARG A 429 -13.92 -8.98 -3.72
CA ARG A 429 -14.49 -8.88 -2.37
C ARG A 429 -13.43 -8.65 -1.29
N SER A 430 -12.20 -9.16 -1.47
CA SER A 430 -11.12 -9.00 -0.49
C SER A 430 -10.76 -7.52 -0.23
N THR A 431 -11.05 -6.65 -1.21
CA THR A 431 -10.83 -5.20 -1.17
C THR A 431 -12.05 -4.40 -0.70
N LEU A 432 -13.21 -5.03 -0.55
CA LEU A 432 -14.48 -4.35 -0.26
C LEU A 432 -14.84 -4.44 1.22
N ARG A 433 -15.47 -3.39 1.73
CA ARG A 433 -15.89 -3.27 3.11
C ARG A 433 -17.29 -2.66 3.18
N TYR A 434 -18.07 -3.05 4.19
CA TYR A 434 -19.30 -2.36 4.54
C TYR A 434 -19.00 -1.21 5.50
N GLY A 435 -19.34 0.01 5.09
CA GLY A 435 -19.25 1.20 5.93
C GLY A 435 -20.25 1.17 7.09
N GLN A 436 -19.78 1.55 8.26
CA GLN A 436 -20.55 1.72 9.49
C GLN A 436 -20.29 3.11 10.07
N THR A 437 -21.03 3.47 11.11
CA THR A 437 -20.67 4.62 11.96
C THR A 437 -20.29 4.08 13.34
N PRO A 438 -19.44 4.76 14.13
CA PRO A 438 -19.04 6.17 14.00
C PRO A 438 -18.01 6.44 12.90
N GLN A 439 -18.21 7.54 12.16
CA GLN A 439 -17.19 8.17 11.34
C GLN A 439 -16.60 9.34 12.14
N THR A 440 -15.30 9.38 12.32
CA THR A 440 -14.66 10.33 13.23
C THR A 440 -13.61 11.15 12.50
N PHE A 441 -13.60 12.46 12.73
CA PHE A 441 -12.74 13.37 11.98
C PHE A 441 -12.15 14.45 12.89
N ARG A 442 -11.00 14.99 12.50
CA ARG A 442 -10.57 16.31 12.97
C ARG A 442 -11.55 17.35 12.46
N TYR A 443 -11.97 18.23 13.36
CA TYR A 443 -13.03 19.20 13.11
C TYR A 443 -12.71 20.11 11.92
N GLY A 444 -11.49 20.64 11.85
CA GLY A 444 -11.08 21.52 10.74
C GLY A 444 -11.14 20.85 9.38
N ILE A 445 -10.82 19.55 9.32
CA ILE A 445 -10.83 18.75 8.10
C ILE A 445 -12.26 18.57 7.59
N ILE A 446 -13.17 18.10 8.45
CA ILE A 446 -14.54 17.81 8.03
C ILE A 446 -15.33 19.10 7.76
N ARG A 447 -15.06 20.18 8.51
CA ARG A 447 -15.59 21.52 8.24
C ARG A 447 -15.20 22.02 6.85
N TYR A 448 -13.92 21.92 6.51
CA TYR A 448 -13.44 22.27 5.17
C TYR A 448 -14.14 21.44 4.09
N ALA A 449 -14.21 20.12 4.27
CA ALA A 449 -14.80 19.20 3.29
C ALA A 449 -16.28 19.50 3.03
N HIS A 450 -17.09 19.76 4.07
CA HIS A 450 -18.49 20.12 3.87
C HIS A 450 -18.67 21.51 3.23
N ARG A 451 -17.86 22.52 3.59
CA ARG A 451 -17.93 23.85 2.97
C ARG A 451 -17.65 23.76 1.48
N LYS A 452 -16.59 23.05 1.10
CA LYS A 452 -16.26 22.79 -0.30
C LYS A 452 -17.36 22.05 -1.04
N ALA A 453 -17.92 21.00 -0.44
CA ALA A 453 -19.02 20.26 -1.06
C ALA A 453 -20.27 21.12 -1.27
N ARG A 454 -20.57 22.05 -0.36
CA ARG A 454 -21.66 23.01 -0.52
C ARG A 454 -21.37 24.04 -1.63
N GLU A 455 -20.14 24.57 -1.71
CA GLU A 455 -19.72 25.46 -2.79
C GLU A 455 -19.86 24.80 -4.18
N GLU A 456 -19.62 23.49 -4.26
CA GLU A 456 -19.66 22.70 -5.49
C GLU A 456 -21.02 22.00 -5.75
N ASP A 457 -22.03 22.20 -4.89
CA ASP A 457 -23.31 21.50 -4.88
C ASP A 457 -23.18 19.95 -4.98
N PHE A 458 -22.15 19.40 -4.33
CA PHE A 458 -21.84 17.98 -4.33
C PHE A 458 -22.52 17.24 -3.18
N GLN A 459 -23.17 16.12 -3.48
CA GLN A 459 -23.80 15.23 -2.50
C GLN A 459 -23.06 13.90 -2.42
N ALA A 460 -22.43 13.64 -1.27
CA ALA A 460 -21.85 12.36 -0.90
C ALA A 460 -22.87 11.47 -0.16
N THR A 461 -22.64 10.16 -0.21
CA THR A 461 -23.44 9.17 0.53
C THR A 461 -23.10 9.12 2.01
N ASP A 462 -21.89 9.52 2.39
CA ASP A 462 -21.36 9.54 3.75
C ASP A 462 -20.31 10.65 3.95
N ASP A 463 -19.89 10.89 5.18
CA ASP A 463 -18.97 11.98 5.52
C ASP A 463 -17.52 11.63 5.14
N ALA A 464 -17.14 10.36 5.21
CA ALA A 464 -15.83 9.88 4.75
C ALA A 464 -15.62 10.10 3.25
N GLY A 465 -16.66 9.91 2.43
CA GLY A 465 -16.62 10.18 0.99
C GLY A 465 -16.28 11.63 0.65
N LEU A 466 -16.65 12.59 1.50
CA LEU A 466 -16.27 14.00 1.33
C LEU A 466 -14.76 14.20 1.48
N LEU A 467 -14.12 13.57 2.47
CA LEU A 467 -12.66 13.67 2.64
C LEU A 467 -11.92 13.07 1.44
N ILE A 468 -12.35 11.89 0.99
CA ILE A 468 -11.75 11.21 -0.18
C ILE A 468 -11.87 12.09 -1.44
N ARG A 469 -13.03 12.74 -1.65
CA ARG A 469 -13.28 13.64 -2.80
C ARG A 469 -12.27 14.80 -2.86
N TYR A 470 -11.82 15.28 -1.71
CA TYR A 470 -10.87 16.40 -1.57
C TYR A 470 -9.43 15.94 -1.28
N GLY A 471 -9.10 14.69 -1.60
CA GLY A 471 -7.72 14.19 -1.61
C GLY A 471 -7.15 13.84 -0.23
N LEU A 472 -8.02 13.66 0.77
CA LEU A 472 -7.62 13.26 2.13
C LEU A 472 -7.89 11.78 2.34
N ASP A 473 -6.91 11.07 2.90
CA ASP A 473 -7.07 9.67 3.27
C ASP A 473 -7.98 9.51 4.50
N VAL A 474 -8.81 8.46 4.51
CA VAL A 474 -9.62 8.07 5.66
C VAL A 474 -9.18 6.70 6.16
N LYS A 475 -8.86 6.61 7.46
CA LYS A 475 -8.41 5.36 8.06
C LYS A 475 -9.57 4.39 8.26
N LEU A 476 -9.48 3.23 7.63
CA LEU A 476 -10.37 2.10 7.94
C LEU A 476 -10.08 1.58 9.35
N VAL A 477 -11.10 1.60 10.20
CA VAL A 477 -11.12 1.06 11.56
C VAL A 477 -12.07 -0.13 11.58
N GLU A 478 -11.67 -1.20 12.25
CA GLU A 478 -12.50 -2.39 12.34
C GLU A 478 -13.76 -2.13 13.19
N GLY A 479 -14.91 -2.57 12.68
CA GLY A 479 -16.22 -2.51 13.34
C GLY A 479 -16.65 -3.86 13.87
N SER A 480 -17.97 -4.08 13.92
CA SER A 480 -18.56 -5.37 14.31
C SER A 480 -19.86 -5.62 13.55
N PRO A 481 -20.18 -6.87 13.14
CA PRO A 481 -21.47 -7.19 12.51
C PRO A 481 -22.67 -6.78 13.36
N GLU A 482 -22.55 -6.84 14.69
CA GLU A 482 -23.59 -6.44 15.66
C GLU A 482 -23.89 -4.94 15.62
N ASN A 483 -22.96 -4.10 15.14
CA ASN A 483 -23.16 -2.65 14.94
C ASN A 483 -24.01 -2.38 13.67
N MET A 484 -25.07 -3.14 13.50
CA MET A 484 -25.98 -3.08 12.35
C MET A 484 -26.82 -1.82 12.38
N LYS A 485 -27.21 -1.35 11.18
CA LYS A 485 -28.11 -0.21 11.00
C LYS A 485 -29.55 -0.71 10.94
N ILE A 486 -30.43 -0.14 11.76
CA ILE A 486 -31.85 -0.43 11.68
C ILE A 486 -32.48 0.39 10.54
N THR A 487 -32.95 -0.31 9.51
CA THR A 487 -33.56 0.30 8.31
C THR A 487 -34.95 -0.24 7.99
N THR A 488 -35.26 -1.48 8.39
CA THR A 488 -36.51 -2.19 8.16
C THR A 488 -37.12 -2.72 9.46
N LYS A 489 -38.37 -3.19 9.41
CA LYS A 489 -39.01 -3.88 10.55
C LYS A 489 -38.26 -5.17 10.94
N THR A 490 -37.72 -5.89 9.96
CA THR A 490 -36.89 -7.08 10.22
C THR A 490 -35.62 -6.73 10.98
N ASP A 491 -34.98 -5.60 10.63
CA ASP A 491 -33.78 -5.14 11.35
C ASP A 491 -34.09 -4.82 12.81
N LEU A 492 -35.30 -4.34 13.13
CA LEU A 492 -35.71 -4.07 14.50
C LEU A 492 -35.81 -5.36 15.32
N VAL A 493 -36.41 -6.41 14.76
CA VAL A 493 -36.49 -7.74 15.39
C VAL A 493 -35.08 -8.32 15.60
N LEU A 494 -34.22 -8.23 14.59
CA LEU A 494 -32.83 -8.69 14.69
C LEU A 494 -32.06 -7.93 15.77
N ALA A 495 -32.21 -6.60 15.82
CA ALA A 495 -31.56 -5.78 16.82
C ALA A 495 -32.07 -6.06 18.24
N GLU A 496 -33.36 -6.38 18.43
CA GLU A 496 -33.92 -6.85 19.71
C GLU A 496 -33.27 -8.16 20.15
N CYS A 497 -33.22 -9.16 19.27
CA CYS A 497 -32.60 -10.45 19.59
C CYS A 497 -31.11 -10.29 19.91
N LEU A 498 -30.37 -9.52 19.10
CA LEU A 498 -28.96 -9.23 19.35
C LEU A 498 -28.76 -8.49 20.67
N TYR A 499 -29.61 -7.50 20.97
CA TYR A 499 -29.55 -6.78 22.25
C TYR A 499 -29.65 -7.73 23.43
N ARG A 500 -30.66 -8.63 23.44
CA ARG A 500 -30.85 -9.61 24.52
C ARG A 500 -29.67 -10.57 24.64
N TYR A 501 -29.21 -11.13 23.52
CA TYR A 501 -28.05 -12.01 23.48
C TYR A 501 -26.78 -11.35 24.06
N LEU A 502 -26.56 -10.06 23.76
CA LEU A 502 -25.42 -9.32 24.29
C LEU A 502 -25.53 -8.99 25.78
N GLN A 503 -26.74 -8.92 26.35
CA GLN A 503 -26.92 -8.75 27.80
C GLN A 503 -26.66 -10.05 28.55
N GLU A 504 -27.07 -11.20 28.02
CA GLU A 504 -26.85 -12.51 28.64
C GLU A 504 -25.36 -12.90 28.71
N LYS A 505 -24.55 -12.33 27.82
CA LYS A 505 -23.10 -12.62 27.73
C LYS A 505 -22.25 -11.78 28.70
N LYS A 506 -22.84 -10.76 29.33
CA LYS A 506 -22.19 -9.89 30.33
C LYS A 506 -22.44 -10.43 31.72
#